data_AF-Q2S7V9-F1
#
_entry.id   AF-Q2S7V9-F1
#
_cell.length_a   1.000
_cell.length_b   1.000
_cell.length_c   1.000
_cell.angle_alpha   90.00
_cell.angle_beta   90.00
_cell.angle_gamma   90.00
#
_symmetry.space_group_name_H-M   'P 1'
#
loop_
_entity.id
_entity.type
_entity.pdbx_description
1 polymer ?
#
loop_
_entity_poly.entity_id
_entity_poly.type
_entity_poly.pdbx_seq_one_letter_code
_entity_poly.pdbx_strand_id
1 'polypeptide(L)'
;MKQTTTSLKAFVFSSAMLASAGAFALPALQIGIEDGTYDMASEDSVTSATAFTLYALADTGIVDAGSFDFRLSIAVTPKLSTPTDLGSIVVNGITIDITDDMTYGTPPIEATSSSTDLPGHGIYDTYYYEVDFSFDTSNKATPYNVQDDPDGFALYGGSGDYLYYNAFDFNVSGYTGAGLHFDLYALDFDRKKPIVAFAPFSHDGSYNRREVPEPAGLALFGIALVGLLVFRRRSA
;
A
#
# COMPACT_ATOMS: atom_id res chain seq x y z
N MET A 1 -2.15 77.17 16.54
CA MET A 1 -1.05 76.27 16.14
C MET A 1 -0.84 75.27 17.29
N LYS A 2 -0.87 73.96 16.98
CA LYS A 2 -0.75 72.73 17.83
C LYS A 2 -2.01 71.86 17.71
N GLN A 3 -2.04 71.02 16.67
CA GLN A 3 -1.60 69.61 16.60
C GLN A 3 -2.70 68.64 17.06
N THR A 4 -3.43 68.17 16.05
CA THR A 4 -4.27 66.97 16.03
C THR A 4 -3.41 65.73 16.23
N THR A 5 -3.67 64.96 17.29
CA THR A 5 -3.12 63.61 17.45
C THR A 5 -4.21 62.59 17.18
N THR A 6 -4.26 62.13 15.94
CA THR A 6 -5.00 60.93 15.54
C THR A 6 -4.17 59.73 15.99
N SER A 7 -4.61 59.01 17.04
CA SER A 7 -3.94 57.79 17.46
C SER A 7 -4.35 56.63 16.55
N LEU A 8 -3.40 56.19 15.75
CA LEU A 8 -3.44 55.04 14.87
C LEU A 8 -3.57 53.76 15.74
N LYS A 9 -4.74 53.13 15.78
CA LYS A 9 -4.88 51.77 16.33
C LYS A 9 -4.29 50.80 15.29
N ALA A 10 -2.99 50.57 15.39
CA ALA A 10 -2.31 49.59 14.58
C ALA A 10 -2.80 48.17 14.94
N PHE A 11 -3.28 47.50 13.91
CA PHE A 11 -3.62 46.09 13.79
C PHE A 11 -2.57 45.19 14.47
N VAL A 12 -2.95 44.45 15.51
CA VAL A 12 -2.18 43.30 16.00
C VAL A 12 -2.91 42.05 15.50
N PHE A 13 -2.50 41.57 14.33
CA PHE A 13 -2.87 40.25 13.85
C PHE A 13 -1.66 39.64 13.15
N SER A 14 -1.46 38.34 13.35
CA SER A 14 -0.51 37.48 12.64
C SER A 14 0.95 37.52 13.09
N SER A 15 1.35 36.55 13.93
CA SER A 15 2.71 35.94 13.91
C SER A 15 2.78 34.62 14.72
N ALA A 16 1.78 33.74 14.60
CA ALA A 16 1.79 32.43 15.29
C ALA A 16 1.56 31.24 14.33
N MET A 17 2.16 31.27 13.13
CA MET A 17 2.06 30.18 12.14
C MET A 17 3.42 29.78 11.54
N LEU A 18 4.49 29.67 12.34
CA LEU A 18 5.78 29.17 11.85
C LEU A 18 6.42 28.18 12.83
N ALA A 19 5.83 27.00 12.94
CA ALA A 19 6.51 25.74 13.24
C ALA A 19 5.49 24.60 13.26
N SER A 20 4.84 24.31 12.13
CA SER A 20 4.26 22.98 11.96
C SER A 20 5.43 22.06 11.56
N ALA A 21 5.90 21.24 12.50
CA ALA A 21 6.69 20.08 12.11
C ALA A 21 5.85 19.27 11.11
N GLY A 22 6.44 18.86 9.99
CA GLY A 22 5.74 17.98 9.05
C GLY A 22 5.36 16.70 9.78
N ALA A 23 4.07 16.46 9.95
CA ALA A 23 3.58 15.15 10.36
C ALA A 23 3.62 14.28 9.10
N PHE A 24 4.57 13.35 9.04
CA PHE A 24 4.53 12.29 8.04
C PHE A 24 3.40 11.35 8.43
N ALA A 25 2.29 11.39 7.68
CA ALA A 25 1.19 10.46 7.87
C ALA A 25 1.59 9.12 7.24
N LEU A 26 2.38 8.33 7.95
CA LEU A 26 2.71 6.98 7.54
C LEU A 26 1.47 6.09 7.71
N PRO A 27 1.20 5.19 6.76
CA PRO A 27 0.13 4.23 6.95
C PRO A 27 0.50 3.21 8.03
N ALA A 28 -0.52 2.57 8.60
CA ALA A 28 -0.32 1.51 9.59
C ALA A 28 0.54 0.36 9.04
N LEU A 29 0.32 0.04 7.76
CA LEU A 29 1.00 -1.00 7.01
C LEU A 29 1.35 -0.47 5.62
N GLN A 30 2.49 -0.90 5.06
CA GLN A 30 2.91 -0.63 3.69
C GLN A 30 3.88 -1.70 3.19
N ILE A 31 4.00 -1.83 1.87
CA ILE A 31 4.91 -2.74 1.19
C ILE A 31 5.98 -1.94 0.44
N GLY A 32 7.24 -2.18 0.78
CA GLY A 32 8.39 -1.73 0.02
C GLY A 32 9.04 -2.88 -0.75
N ILE A 33 9.74 -2.58 -1.84
CA ILE A 33 10.51 -3.57 -2.59
C ILE A 33 11.92 -3.00 -2.78
N GLU A 34 12.93 -3.76 -2.38
CA GLU A 34 14.33 -3.40 -2.59
C GLU A 34 14.64 -3.21 -4.08
N ASP A 35 15.29 -2.09 -4.43
CA ASP A 35 15.52 -1.66 -5.82
C ASP A 35 14.21 -1.50 -6.64
N GLY A 36 13.06 -1.42 -5.97
CA GLY A 36 11.75 -1.20 -6.57
C GLY A 36 11.53 0.25 -7.00
N THR A 37 10.45 0.48 -7.74
CA THR A 37 9.99 1.83 -8.10
C THR A 37 8.53 2.01 -7.74
N TYR A 38 8.11 3.24 -7.46
CA TYR A 38 6.69 3.53 -7.30
C TYR A 38 6.04 3.79 -8.67
N ASP A 39 5.01 3.02 -9.01
CA ASP A 39 4.20 3.25 -10.21
C ASP A 39 2.99 4.12 -9.87
N MET A 40 2.97 5.34 -10.38
CA MET A 40 1.88 6.31 -10.16
C MET A 40 0.56 5.91 -10.83
N ALA A 41 0.57 5.01 -11.82
CA ALA A 41 -0.63 4.56 -12.51
C ALA A 41 -1.33 3.43 -11.75
N SER A 42 -0.57 2.50 -11.20
CA SER A 42 -1.12 1.43 -10.36
C SER A 42 -1.20 1.80 -8.89
N GLU A 43 -0.46 2.83 -8.47
CA GLU A 43 -0.21 3.26 -7.10
C GLU A 43 0.51 2.19 -6.24
N ASP A 44 1.41 1.39 -6.84
CA ASP A 44 2.12 0.30 -6.14
C ASP A 44 3.63 0.54 -6.06
N SER A 45 4.28 -0.13 -5.10
CA SER A 45 5.70 -0.50 -5.21
C SER A 45 5.86 -1.64 -6.23
N VAL A 46 6.57 -1.42 -7.33
CA VAL A 46 6.71 -2.38 -8.43
C VAL A 46 8.15 -2.82 -8.68
N THR A 47 8.30 -4.08 -9.11
CA THR A 47 9.57 -4.59 -9.66
C THR A 47 9.34 -5.52 -10.86
N SER A 48 10.37 -5.66 -11.68
CA SER A 48 10.46 -6.66 -12.76
C SER A 48 11.64 -7.62 -12.58
N ALA A 49 12.39 -7.48 -11.49
CA ALA A 49 13.48 -8.39 -11.17
C ALA A 49 12.93 -9.78 -10.84
N THR A 50 13.61 -10.84 -11.31
CA THR A 50 13.18 -12.22 -11.02
C THR A 50 13.60 -12.69 -9.63
N ALA A 51 14.42 -11.92 -8.93
CA ALA A 51 14.75 -12.11 -7.53
C ALA A 51 14.80 -10.74 -6.86
N PHE A 52 14.15 -10.60 -5.71
CA PHE A 52 14.01 -9.33 -5.00
C PHE A 52 13.62 -9.56 -3.53
N THR A 53 13.86 -8.56 -2.70
CA THR A 53 13.41 -8.53 -1.31
C THR A 53 12.16 -7.66 -1.21
N LEU A 54 11.08 -8.22 -0.69
CA LEU A 54 9.87 -7.47 -0.33
C LEU A 54 9.87 -7.21 1.18
N TYR A 55 9.65 -5.96 1.57
CA TYR A 55 9.54 -5.54 2.95
C TYR A 55 8.08 -5.29 3.32
N ALA A 56 7.54 -6.11 4.22
CA ALA A 56 6.35 -5.74 4.96
C ALA A 56 6.75 -4.75 6.06
N LEU A 57 6.06 -3.63 6.18
CA LEU A 57 6.41 -2.55 7.10
C LEU A 57 5.19 -2.22 7.98
N ALA A 58 5.42 -1.99 9.27
CA ALA A 58 4.37 -1.63 10.21
C ALA A 58 4.75 -0.42 11.07
N ASP A 59 3.85 0.56 11.13
CA ASP A 59 3.91 1.67 12.09
C ASP A 59 3.21 1.27 13.39
N THR A 60 3.99 1.01 14.44
CA THR A 60 3.44 0.59 15.73
C THR A 60 2.88 1.68 16.62
N GLY A 61 2.99 2.93 16.20
CA GLY A 61 2.12 3.98 16.70
C GLY A 61 0.65 3.76 16.31
N ILE A 62 0.38 2.92 15.30
CA ILE A 62 -0.95 2.70 14.73
C ILE A 62 -1.41 1.24 14.88
N VAL A 63 -0.53 0.26 14.62
CA VAL A 63 -0.85 -1.19 14.72
C VAL A 63 0.05 -1.92 15.71
N ASP A 64 -0.52 -2.68 16.64
CA ASP A 64 0.28 -3.42 17.63
C ASP A 64 0.86 -4.70 17.02
N ALA A 65 2.13 -4.65 16.65
CA ALA A 65 2.87 -5.75 16.06
C ALA A 65 2.99 -7.00 16.96
N GLY A 66 2.78 -6.88 18.27
CA GLY A 66 2.83 -8.00 19.21
C GLY A 66 1.48 -8.66 19.49
N SER A 67 0.37 -8.06 19.04
CA SER A 67 -1.00 -8.48 19.39
C SER A 67 -1.82 -8.99 18.22
N PHE A 68 -1.35 -8.82 16.98
CA PHE A 68 -2.08 -9.22 15.78
C PHE A 68 -1.31 -10.25 14.96
N ASP A 69 -2.07 -11.08 14.23
CA ASP A 69 -1.51 -11.98 13.22
C ASP A 69 -1.35 -11.20 11.91
N PHE A 70 -0.19 -11.31 11.24
CA PHE A 70 0.05 -10.62 9.98
C PHE A 70 0.11 -11.60 8.83
N ARG A 71 -0.41 -11.18 7.67
CA ARG A 71 -0.39 -11.97 6.45
C ARG A 71 0.04 -11.13 5.26
N LEU A 72 0.89 -11.75 4.44
CA LEU A 72 1.18 -11.31 3.08
C LEU A 72 0.38 -12.20 2.12
N SER A 73 -0.56 -11.63 1.38
CA SER A 73 -1.21 -12.32 0.27
C SER A 73 -0.39 -12.15 -1.00
N ILE A 74 -0.21 -13.24 -1.74
CA ILE A 74 0.44 -13.28 -3.04
C ILE A 74 -0.59 -13.76 -4.05
N ALA A 75 -1.06 -12.88 -4.93
CA ALA A 75 -2.16 -13.16 -5.82
C ALA A 75 -1.76 -13.05 -7.29
N VAL A 76 -2.27 -13.95 -8.13
CA VAL A 76 -2.02 -13.94 -9.57
C VAL A 76 -2.78 -12.78 -10.23
N THR A 77 -2.06 -11.96 -11.01
CA THR A 77 -2.63 -10.86 -11.79
C THR A 77 -2.17 -10.91 -13.27
N PRO A 78 -3.04 -10.58 -14.24
CA PRO A 78 -4.48 -10.33 -14.11
C PRO A 78 -5.24 -11.52 -13.55
N LYS A 79 -6.48 -11.26 -13.08
CA LYS A 79 -7.38 -12.27 -12.53
C LYS A 79 -7.37 -13.57 -13.33
N LEU A 80 -7.22 -14.68 -12.61
CA LEU A 80 -7.27 -16.02 -13.16
C LEU A 80 -8.43 -16.79 -12.53
N SER A 81 -9.42 -17.19 -13.33
CA SER A 81 -10.61 -17.95 -12.88
C SER A 81 -10.54 -19.45 -13.14
N THR A 82 -9.47 -19.93 -13.77
CA THR A 82 -9.29 -21.33 -14.12
C THR A 82 -7.87 -21.74 -13.77
N PRO A 83 -7.68 -22.84 -13.01
CA PRO A 83 -6.34 -23.26 -12.63
C PRO A 83 -5.54 -23.52 -13.89
N THR A 84 -4.34 -22.95 -13.93
CA THR A 84 -3.44 -22.97 -15.08
C THR A 84 -2.04 -23.12 -14.52
N ASP A 85 -1.29 -24.09 -15.01
CA ASP A 85 0.12 -24.23 -14.68
C ASP A 85 0.89 -23.01 -15.19
N LEU A 86 1.35 -22.18 -14.24
CA LEU A 86 2.18 -20.99 -14.49
C LEU A 86 3.58 -21.17 -13.86
N GLY A 87 3.98 -22.41 -13.59
CA GLY A 87 5.20 -22.74 -12.87
C GLY A 87 5.11 -22.42 -11.38
N SER A 88 6.23 -22.01 -10.78
CA SER A 88 6.35 -21.82 -9.34
C SER A 88 7.15 -20.59 -8.95
N ILE A 89 6.93 -20.13 -7.72
CA ILE A 89 7.73 -19.09 -7.07
C ILE A 89 8.41 -19.68 -5.83
N VAL A 90 9.49 -19.05 -5.39
CA VAL A 90 10.14 -19.35 -4.13
C VAL A 90 10.06 -18.13 -3.22
N VAL A 91 9.59 -18.33 -2.00
CA VAL A 91 9.51 -17.29 -0.95
C VAL A 91 10.23 -17.81 0.28
N ASN A 92 11.28 -17.11 0.73
CA ASN A 92 12.10 -17.52 1.87
C ASN A 92 12.61 -18.98 1.77
N GLY A 93 12.92 -19.43 0.55
CA GLY A 93 13.36 -20.79 0.26
C GLY A 93 12.25 -21.86 0.12
N ILE A 94 10.98 -21.49 0.34
CA ILE A 94 9.82 -22.38 0.17
C ILE A 94 9.29 -22.24 -1.26
N THR A 95 9.19 -23.36 -1.98
CA THR A 95 8.58 -23.40 -3.32
C THR A 95 7.06 -23.45 -3.20
N ILE A 96 6.38 -22.64 -4.00
CA ILE A 96 4.92 -22.56 -4.12
C ILE A 96 4.57 -22.76 -5.59
N ASP A 97 3.87 -23.85 -5.91
CA ASP A 97 3.35 -24.12 -7.25
C ASP A 97 2.10 -23.26 -7.52
N ILE A 98 2.13 -22.48 -8.61
CA ILE A 98 1.08 -21.51 -8.90
C ILE A 98 -0.20 -22.23 -9.31
N THR A 99 -1.32 -21.83 -8.71
CA THR A 99 -2.65 -22.46 -8.77
C THR A 99 -2.82 -23.80 -8.06
N ASP A 100 -1.77 -24.62 -7.97
CA ASP A 100 -1.83 -25.93 -7.29
C ASP A 100 -1.71 -25.80 -5.76
N ASP A 101 -0.80 -24.95 -5.27
CA ASP A 101 -0.67 -24.63 -3.84
C ASP A 101 -1.51 -23.41 -3.41
N MET A 102 -2.24 -22.80 -4.34
CA MET A 102 -3.01 -21.57 -4.13
C MET A 102 -4.51 -21.83 -3.94
N THR A 103 -5.17 -20.93 -3.24
CA THR A 103 -6.63 -20.93 -3.08
C THR A 103 -7.28 -19.95 -4.05
N TYR A 104 -8.40 -20.34 -4.67
CA TYR A 104 -9.20 -19.42 -5.48
C TYR A 104 -10.22 -18.66 -4.63
N GLY A 105 -10.22 -17.33 -4.70
CA GLY A 105 -11.18 -16.48 -4.01
C GLY A 105 -10.63 -15.09 -3.69
N THR A 106 -11.12 -14.51 -2.60
CA THR A 106 -10.60 -13.26 -2.00
C THR A 106 -10.04 -13.58 -0.60
N PRO A 107 -8.83 -13.13 -0.24
CA PRO A 107 -8.28 -13.31 1.09
C PRO A 107 -9.00 -12.46 2.15
N PRO A 108 -8.90 -12.85 3.44
CA PRO A 108 -8.20 -14.03 3.95
C PRO A 108 -9.02 -15.33 3.80
N ILE A 109 -8.35 -16.48 3.70
CA ILE A 109 -8.99 -17.80 3.52
C ILE A 109 -10.04 -18.15 4.59
N GLU A 110 -9.85 -17.62 5.81
CA GLU A 110 -10.70 -17.86 6.97
C GLU A 110 -11.91 -16.90 7.06
N ALA A 111 -12.07 -15.96 6.12
CA ALA A 111 -13.21 -15.06 6.04
C ALA A 111 -14.47 -15.78 5.52
N THR A 112 -15.02 -16.65 6.37
CA THR A 112 -16.27 -17.37 6.09
C THR A 112 -17.49 -16.45 6.26
N SER A 113 -17.65 -15.40 5.44
CA SER A 113 -18.94 -14.79 5.02
C SER A 113 -18.80 -13.32 4.58
N SER A 114 -18.58 -13.08 3.27
CA SER A 114 -19.11 -11.97 2.45
C SER A 114 -19.05 -10.51 2.99
N SER A 115 -18.33 -10.21 4.07
CA SER A 115 -18.29 -8.86 4.69
C SER A 115 -16.98 -8.54 5.42
N THR A 116 -16.02 -9.46 5.35
CA THR A 116 -14.71 -9.41 6.01
C THR A 116 -13.54 -9.57 5.04
N ASP A 117 -13.83 -9.69 3.75
CA ASP A 117 -12.84 -9.84 2.70
C ASP A 117 -12.15 -8.48 2.48
N LEU A 118 -10.90 -8.51 1.99
CA LEU A 118 -10.28 -7.29 1.47
C LEU A 118 -11.24 -6.62 0.47
N PRO A 119 -11.34 -5.28 0.45
CA PRO A 119 -12.30 -4.62 -0.43
C PRO A 119 -12.06 -5.07 -1.88
N GLY A 120 -13.05 -5.72 -2.50
CA GLY A 120 -12.92 -6.42 -3.80
C GLY A 120 -12.70 -5.53 -5.03
N HIS A 121 -12.13 -4.34 -4.87
CA HIS A 121 -11.78 -3.48 -5.98
C HIS A 121 -10.38 -3.84 -6.48
N GLY A 122 -10.32 -4.57 -7.58
CA GLY A 122 -9.06 -4.86 -8.27
C GLY A 122 -9.00 -6.31 -8.74
N ILE A 123 -8.12 -7.07 -8.09
CA ILE A 123 -7.60 -8.34 -8.60
C ILE A 123 -8.27 -9.60 -8.03
N TYR A 124 -9.23 -9.49 -7.11
CA TYR A 124 -9.96 -10.65 -6.53
C TYR A 124 -11.42 -10.76 -6.94
N ASP A 125 -12.00 -11.93 -7.20
CA ASP A 125 -11.40 -13.26 -6.97
C ASP A 125 -10.31 -13.66 -7.98
N THR A 126 -9.24 -14.30 -7.50
CA THR A 126 -8.15 -14.92 -8.27
C THR A 126 -7.51 -16.03 -7.44
N TYR A 127 -6.48 -16.70 -7.98
CA TYR A 127 -5.64 -17.61 -7.20
C TYR A 127 -4.64 -16.83 -6.33
N TYR A 128 -4.60 -17.14 -5.04
CA TYR A 128 -3.70 -16.52 -4.09
C TYR A 128 -3.10 -17.52 -3.09
N TYR A 129 -1.96 -17.14 -2.51
CA TYR A 129 -1.31 -17.80 -1.37
C TYR A 129 -1.18 -16.79 -0.22
N GLU A 130 -1.34 -17.23 1.03
CA GLU A 130 -1.12 -16.39 2.21
C GLU A 130 0.12 -16.88 2.97
N VAL A 131 1.05 -15.95 3.27
CA VAL A 131 2.18 -16.22 4.16
C VAL A 131 1.88 -15.59 5.52
N ASP A 132 1.70 -16.43 6.53
CA ASP A 132 1.60 -16.01 7.92
C ASP A 132 2.99 -15.58 8.44
N PHE A 133 3.03 -14.46 9.17
CA PHE A 133 4.26 -14.03 9.83
C PHE A 133 3.98 -13.17 11.08
N SER A 134 5.04 -12.91 11.83
CA SER A 134 5.04 -11.95 12.93
C SER A 134 6.27 -11.04 12.79
N PHE A 135 6.13 -9.79 13.18
CA PHE A 135 7.27 -8.87 13.21
C PHE A 135 8.22 -9.23 14.36
N ASP A 136 9.49 -9.44 14.03
CA ASP A 136 10.53 -9.48 15.06
C ASP A 136 10.75 -8.06 15.58
N THR A 137 10.53 -7.85 16.88
CA THR A 137 10.71 -6.53 17.53
C THR A 137 12.15 -6.01 17.53
N SER A 138 13.12 -6.83 17.11
CA SER A 138 14.50 -6.40 16.85
C SER A 138 14.71 -5.82 15.44
N ASN A 139 13.83 -6.16 14.49
CA ASN A 139 13.92 -5.71 13.09
C ASN A 139 13.25 -4.35 12.91
N LYS A 140 14.04 -3.29 12.91
CA LYS A 140 13.57 -1.90 12.79
C LYS A 140 14.12 -1.20 11.56
N ALA A 141 13.24 -0.48 10.87
CA ALA A 141 13.56 0.37 9.74
C ALA A 141 13.37 1.86 10.11
N THR A 142 14.19 2.72 9.52
CA THR A 142 13.98 4.16 9.54
C THR A 142 12.61 4.45 8.90
N PRO A 143 11.76 5.32 9.48
CA PRO A 143 10.46 5.60 8.89
C PRO A 143 10.58 6.28 7.52
N TYR A 144 9.85 5.76 6.54
CA TYR A 144 9.71 6.33 5.20
C TYR A 144 8.34 6.00 4.64
N ASN A 145 7.92 6.74 3.62
CA ASN A 145 6.69 6.49 2.88
C ASN A 145 7.07 5.90 1.52
N VAL A 146 6.58 4.70 1.19
CA VAL A 146 6.97 4.00 -0.05
C VAL A 146 6.52 4.72 -1.33
N GLN A 147 5.48 5.56 -1.27
CA GLN A 147 5.05 6.37 -2.40
C GLN A 147 6.03 7.53 -2.68
N ASP A 148 6.60 8.13 -1.64
CA ASP A 148 7.56 9.22 -1.77
C ASP A 148 8.99 8.73 -1.98
N ASP A 149 9.33 7.57 -1.41
CA ASP A 149 10.67 6.97 -1.41
C ASP A 149 10.57 5.43 -1.53
N PRO A 150 10.32 4.89 -2.75
CA PRO A 150 10.04 3.46 -2.97
C PRO A 150 11.20 2.52 -2.63
N ASP A 151 12.43 3.04 -2.61
CA ASP A 151 13.64 2.33 -2.20
C ASP A 151 14.21 2.92 -0.88
N GLY A 152 13.34 3.53 -0.07
CA GLY A 152 13.71 4.22 1.16
C GLY A 152 14.09 3.31 2.33
N PHE A 153 14.17 1.99 2.10
CA PHE A 153 14.49 1.05 3.16
C PHE A 153 15.91 1.32 3.71
N ALA A 154 15.97 1.61 5.00
CA ALA A 154 17.22 1.69 5.73
C ALA A 154 17.04 1.16 7.14
N LEU A 155 18.04 0.42 7.64
CA LEU A 155 18.05 -0.04 9.04
C LEU A 155 17.96 1.15 9.99
N TYR A 156 17.14 1.02 11.02
CA TYR A 156 16.95 2.06 12.02
C TYR A 156 18.21 2.23 12.88
N GLY A 157 18.78 3.43 12.89
CA GLY A 157 20.09 3.70 13.48
C GLY A 157 20.11 4.38 14.86
N GLY A 158 18.98 4.69 15.51
CA GLY A 158 19.06 5.53 16.71
C GLY A 158 17.77 5.94 17.44
N SER A 159 17.55 7.25 17.57
CA SER A 159 16.48 7.85 18.37
C SER A 159 15.39 8.47 17.50
N GLY A 160 14.13 8.29 17.89
CA GLY A 160 12.97 8.73 17.11
C GLY A 160 11.97 7.60 16.90
N ASP A 161 11.07 7.82 15.95
CA ASP A 161 10.10 6.82 15.51
C ASP A 161 10.78 5.80 14.58
N TYR A 162 10.20 4.62 14.47
CA TYR A 162 10.68 3.52 13.64
C TYR A 162 9.50 2.71 13.09
N LEU A 163 9.75 1.99 12.01
CA LEU A 163 8.84 0.95 11.53
C LEU A 163 9.41 -0.41 11.92
N TYR A 164 8.55 -1.38 12.26
CA TYR A 164 8.99 -2.78 12.21
C TYR A 164 8.99 -3.25 10.77
N TYR A 165 9.88 -4.18 10.44
CA TYR A 165 9.90 -4.81 9.12
C TYR A 165 10.00 -6.33 9.20
N ASN A 166 9.45 -6.99 8.19
CA ASN A 166 9.73 -8.39 7.88
C ASN A 166 10.13 -8.48 6.41
N ALA A 167 11.26 -9.13 6.13
CA ALA A 167 11.79 -9.30 4.79
C ALA A 167 11.32 -10.65 4.21
N PHE A 168 10.92 -10.63 2.94
CA PHE A 168 10.59 -11.81 2.17
C PHE A 168 11.47 -11.87 0.93
N ASP A 169 12.30 -12.90 0.86
CA ASP A 169 13.17 -13.16 -0.29
C ASP A 169 12.37 -13.89 -1.37
N PHE A 170 12.06 -13.19 -2.45
CA PHE A 170 11.36 -13.75 -3.60
C PHE A 170 12.34 -14.21 -4.67
N ASN A 171 12.05 -15.36 -5.27
CA ASN A 171 12.60 -15.77 -6.55
C ASN A 171 11.46 -16.29 -7.43
N VAL A 172 11.18 -15.55 -8.50
CA VAL A 172 10.09 -15.80 -9.44
C VAL A 172 10.61 -16.28 -10.81
N SER A 173 11.85 -16.78 -10.88
CA SER A 173 12.43 -17.30 -12.13
C SER A 173 11.72 -18.54 -12.69
N GLY A 174 11.00 -19.27 -11.84
CA GLY A 174 10.15 -20.40 -12.23
C GLY A 174 8.74 -20.01 -12.66
N TYR A 175 8.36 -18.72 -12.51
CA TYR A 175 7.01 -18.24 -12.78
C TYR A 175 6.87 -17.69 -14.19
N THR A 176 5.83 -18.14 -14.90
CA THR A 176 5.57 -17.77 -16.30
C THR A 176 4.30 -16.95 -16.49
N GLY A 177 3.60 -16.58 -15.41
CA GLY A 177 2.41 -15.75 -15.49
C GLY A 177 2.72 -14.28 -15.72
N ALA A 178 1.66 -13.48 -15.90
CA ALA A 178 1.79 -12.09 -16.31
C ALA A 178 2.28 -11.17 -15.18
N GLY A 179 1.91 -11.45 -13.93
CA GLY A 179 2.33 -10.66 -12.77
C GLY A 179 1.76 -11.20 -11.46
N LEU A 180 2.27 -10.67 -10.36
CA LEU A 180 1.79 -10.96 -9.01
C LEU A 180 1.41 -9.65 -8.32
N HIS A 181 0.37 -9.69 -7.51
CA HIS A 181 -0.06 -8.61 -6.62
C HIS A 181 0.17 -9.04 -5.17
N PHE A 182 0.62 -8.12 -4.34
CA PHE A 182 0.95 -8.35 -2.94
C PHE A 182 0.11 -7.44 -2.06
N ASP A 183 -0.68 -8.04 -1.17
CA ASP A 183 -1.45 -7.31 -0.16
C ASP A 183 -0.93 -7.64 1.24
N LEU A 184 -0.84 -6.63 2.10
CA LEU A 184 -0.42 -6.80 3.49
C LEU A 184 -1.55 -6.39 4.44
N TYR A 185 -1.86 -7.26 5.40
CA TYR A 185 -2.90 -6.99 6.39
C TYR A 185 -2.65 -7.67 7.74
N ALA A 186 -3.33 -7.15 8.74
CA ALA A 186 -3.35 -7.66 10.11
C ALA A 186 -4.73 -8.22 10.45
N LEU A 187 -4.74 -9.35 11.15
CA LEU A 187 -5.91 -10.08 11.58
C LEU A 187 -6.04 -10.08 13.12
N ASP A 188 -7.28 -10.03 13.58
CA ASP A 188 -7.71 -10.23 14.96
C ASP A 188 -9.00 -11.08 14.95
N PHE A 189 -8.83 -12.38 15.12
CA PHE A 189 -9.94 -13.35 15.06
C PHE A 189 -10.93 -13.23 16.23
N ASP A 190 -10.61 -12.48 17.28
CA ASP A 190 -11.55 -12.20 18.37
C ASP A 190 -12.60 -11.14 17.95
N ARG A 191 -12.41 -10.47 16.80
CA ARG A 191 -13.33 -9.47 16.27
C ARG A 191 -14.32 -10.04 15.26
N LYS A 192 -15.49 -9.40 15.18
CA LYS A 192 -16.50 -9.66 14.14
C LYS A 192 -16.00 -9.40 12.72
N LYS A 193 -15.02 -8.50 12.57
CA LYS A 193 -14.30 -8.26 11.32
C LYS A 193 -12.82 -8.55 11.59
N PRO A 194 -12.31 -9.70 11.12
CA PRO A 194 -10.95 -10.12 11.43
C PRO A 194 -9.89 -9.16 10.93
N ILE A 195 -10.06 -8.55 9.75
CA ILE A 195 -9.12 -7.55 9.24
C ILE A 195 -9.19 -6.28 10.08
N VAL A 196 -8.09 -5.96 10.79
CA VAL A 196 -7.99 -4.78 11.67
C VAL A 196 -7.13 -3.66 11.10
N ALA A 197 -6.20 -4.01 10.21
CA ALA A 197 -5.41 -3.08 9.44
C ALA A 197 -5.07 -3.71 8.09
N PHE A 198 -4.90 -2.89 7.07
CA PHE A 198 -4.42 -3.30 5.75
C PHE A 198 -3.55 -2.17 5.19
N ALA A 199 -2.57 -2.52 4.36
CA ALA A 199 -1.82 -1.53 3.60
C ALA A 199 -2.81 -0.79 2.68
N PRO A 200 -2.81 0.55 2.65
CA PRO A 200 -3.63 1.26 1.67
C PRO A 200 -3.25 0.84 0.26
N PHE A 201 -4.19 0.86 -0.68
CA PHE A 201 -3.93 0.46 -2.07
C PHE A 201 -2.74 1.18 -2.69
N SER A 202 -2.51 2.44 -2.30
CA SER A 202 -1.38 3.22 -2.79
C SER A 202 -0.02 2.82 -2.20
N HIS A 203 0.04 1.76 -1.39
CA HIS A 203 1.19 1.26 -0.64
C HIS A 203 1.27 -0.28 -0.68
N ASP A 204 0.59 -0.90 -1.64
CA ASP A 204 0.72 -2.33 -1.95
C ASP A 204 1.96 -2.59 -2.81
N GLY A 205 2.19 -3.85 -3.18
CA GLY A 205 3.31 -4.23 -4.04
C GLY A 205 2.89 -5.07 -5.25
N SER A 206 3.67 -5.03 -6.32
CA SER A 206 3.46 -5.95 -7.44
C SER A 206 4.72 -6.32 -8.23
N TYR A 207 4.69 -7.51 -8.84
CA TYR A 207 5.69 -8.01 -9.78
C TYR A 207 5.14 -8.02 -11.20
N ASN A 208 5.86 -7.43 -12.15
CA ASN A 208 5.50 -7.37 -13.57
C ASN A 208 4.05 -6.94 -13.83
N ARG A 209 3.52 -6.02 -13.02
CA ARG A 209 2.13 -5.56 -13.18
C ARG A 209 1.99 -4.91 -14.55
N ARG A 210 1.17 -5.52 -15.40
CA ARG A 210 0.78 -4.93 -16.68
C ARG A 210 -0.32 -3.93 -16.38
N GLU A 211 -0.07 -2.65 -16.70
CA GLU A 211 -1.06 -1.59 -16.61
C GLU A 211 -2.38 -2.03 -17.27
N VAL A 212 -3.45 -2.08 -16.48
CA VAL A 212 -4.80 -2.15 -17.02
C VAL A 212 -5.19 -0.70 -17.33
N PRO A 213 -5.49 -0.34 -18.59
CA PRO A 213 -5.87 1.03 -18.91
C PRO A 213 -7.00 1.50 -18.01
N GLU A 214 -6.83 2.64 -17.35
CA GLU A 214 -7.88 3.23 -16.53
C GLU A 214 -9.18 3.32 -17.34
N PRO A 215 -10.34 3.05 -16.71
CA PRO A 215 -11.60 3.15 -17.42
C PRO A 215 -11.79 4.57 -17.96
N ALA A 216 -12.14 4.69 -19.24
CA ALA A 216 -12.37 5.95 -19.95
C ALA A 216 -13.37 6.92 -19.25
N GLY A 217 -14.06 6.47 -18.20
CA GLY A 217 -14.91 7.27 -17.34
C GLY A 217 -14.20 8.42 -16.62
N LEU A 218 -12.94 8.27 -16.19
CA LEU A 218 -12.19 9.38 -15.57
C LEU A 218 -11.87 10.48 -16.57
N ALA A 219 -11.46 10.10 -17.79
CA ALA A 219 -11.33 11.04 -18.90
C ALA A 219 -12.67 11.72 -19.22
N LEU A 220 -13.77 10.98 -19.23
CA LEU A 220 -15.11 11.52 -19.47
C LEU A 220 -15.55 12.50 -18.37
N PHE A 221 -15.24 12.20 -17.11
CA PHE A 221 -15.50 13.07 -15.97
C PHE A 221 -14.67 14.36 -16.05
N GLY A 222 -13.39 14.26 -16.40
CA GLY A 222 -12.54 15.41 -16.68
C GLY A 222 -13.10 16.29 -17.81
N ILE A 223 -13.53 15.68 -18.92
CA ILE A 223 -14.18 16.38 -20.04
C ILE A 223 -15.50 17.03 -19.59
N ALA A 224 -16.31 16.37 -18.77
CA ALA A 224 -17.56 16.91 -18.25
C ALA A 224 -17.34 18.13 -17.35
N LEU A 225 -16.32 18.11 -16.49
CA LEU A 225 -15.94 19.24 -15.64
C LEU A 225 -15.45 20.44 -16.46
N VAL A 226 -14.63 20.20 -17.50
CA VAL A 226 -14.22 21.24 -18.45
C VAL A 226 -15.45 21.81 -19.18
N GLY A 227 -16.38 20.95 -19.60
CA GLY A 227 -17.65 21.37 -20.20
C GLY A 227 -18.46 22.32 -19.28
N LEU A 228 -18.61 21.98 -17.99
CA LEU A 228 -19.30 22.81 -17.00
C LEU A 228 -18.65 24.19 -16.82
N LEU A 229 -17.32 24.27 -16.80
CA LEU A 229 -16.59 25.54 -16.72
C LEU A 229 -16.80 26.41 -17.97
N VAL A 230 -16.81 25.80 -19.15
CA VAL A 230 -17.07 26.50 -20.42
C VAL A 230 -18.51 27.00 -20.48
N PHE A 231 -19.50 26.20 -20.08
CA PHE A 231 -20.91 26.62 -20.04
C PHE A 231 -21.13 27.76 -19.04
N ARG A 232 -20.52 27.70 -17.86
CA ARG A 232 -20.63 28.76 -16.83
C ARG A 232 -20.07 30.11 -17.32
N ARG A 233 -19.06 30.11 -18.20
CA ARG A 233 -18.51 31.33 -18.81
C ARG A 233 -19.40 31.97 -19.87
N ARG A 234 -20.43 31.27 -20.37
CA ARG A 234 -21.37 31.80 -21.36
C ARG A 234 -22.65 32.37 -20.73
N SER A 235 -22.86 32.14 -19.43
CA SER A 235 -24.02 32.61 -18.67
C SER A 235 -23.72 33.82 -17.76
N ALA A 236 -22.50 34.36 -17.82
CA ALA A 236 -22.09 35.63 -17.22
C ALA A 236 -21.78 36.64 -18.33
#